data_AF-A0A933X856-F1
#
_entry.id   AF-A0A933X856-F1
#
_cell.length_a   1.000
_cell.length_b   1.000
_cell.length_c   1.000
_cell.angle_alpha   90.00
_cell.angle_beta   90.00
_cell.angle_gamma   90.00
#
_symmetry.space_group_name_H-M   'P 1'
#
loop_
_entity.id
_entity.type
_entity.pdbx_description
1 polymer ?
#
loop_
_entity_poly.entity_id
_entity_poly.type
_entity_poly.pdbx_seq_one_letter_code
_entity_poly.pdbx_strand_id
1 'polypeptide(L)'
;MSIFAQLNQEAARRELQFLVIGGHAVNVHSYSRQTYDLDLLISKDRAPEWTAAVSSLGYTFLNAHPTFLQFTAPSPKDWPIDFMLVNQRTWTGLWSEAVEAGLGGVTIKVPSLRHLIALKLHVLKQGLRHRVLKDLNDVVQLVELNRVDVRADEFRRLCERYGNLKLYEDIVRAIEPG
;
A
#
# COMPACT_ATOMS: atom_id res chain seq x y z
N MET A 1 7.78 -8.94 20.40
CA MET A 1 6.73 -9.25 19.40
C MET A 1 6.83 -8.20 18.29
N SER A 2 6.63 -8.56 17.02
CA SER A 2 6.71 -7.58 15.92
C SER A 2 5.48 -6.66 15.92
N ILE A 3 5.61 -5.46 15.34
CA ILE A 3 4.46 -4.55 15.17
C ILE A 3 3.35 -5.18 14.32
N PHE A 4 3.72 -5.97 13.30
CA PHE A 4 2.77 -6.76 12.51
C PHE A 4 1.94 -7.71 13.37
N ALA A 5 2.58 -8.43 14.30
CA ALA A 5 1.88 -9.32 15.21
C ALA A 5 0.98 -8.56 16.21
N GLN A 6 1.44 -7.42 16.73
CA GLN A 6 0.63 -6.55 17.61
C GLN A 6 -0.63 -6.03 16.90
N LEU A 7 -0.47 -5.52 15.67
CA LEU A 7 -1.60 -5.03 14.87
C LEU A 7 -2.57 -6.16 14.52
N ASN A 8 -2.07 -7.34 14.15
CA ASN A 8 -2.92 -8.50 13.85
C ASN A 8 -3.72 -8.94 15.07
N GLN A 9 -3.11 -8.93 16.26
CA GLN A 9 -3.80 -9.24 17.51
C GLN A 9 -4.86 -8.20 17.87
N GLU A 10 -4.55 -6.90 17.79
CA GLU A 10 -5.52 -5.84 18.05
C GLU A 10 -6.66 -5.83 17.03
N ALA A 11 -6.36 -6.14 15.77
CA ALA A 11 -7.37 -6.26 14.73
C ALA A 11 -8.35 -7.39 15.02
N ALA A 12 -7.83 -8.59 15.36
CA ALA A 12 -8.66 -9.73 15.72
C ALA A 12 -9.53 -9.44 16.95
N ARG A 13 -8.96 -8.81 17.99
CA ARG A 13 -9.67 -8.46 19.23
C ARG A 13 -10.82 -7.48 19.01
N ARG A 14 -10.73 -6.61 18.00
CA ARG A 14 -11.69 -5.53 17.71
C ARG A 14 -12.53 -5.79 16.46
N GLU A 15 -12.40 -6.97 15.85
CA GLU A 15 -13.02 -7.31 14.56
C GLU A 15 -12.74 -6.25 13.48
N LEU A 16 -11.49 -5.81 13.41
CA LEU A 16 -10.99 -4.88 12.41
C LEU A 16 -10.24 -5.62 11.32
N GLN A 17 -10.18 -4.97 10.16
CA GLN A 17 -9.46 -5.47 9.00
C GLN A 17 -8.55 -4.36 8.47
N PHE A 18 -7.38 -4.75 7.96
CA PHE A 18 -6.40 -3.87 7.36
C PHE A 18 -5.58 -4.60 6.31
N LEU A 19 -5.07 -3.85 5.34
CA LEU A 19 -4.06 -4.33 4.41
C LEU A 19 -2.74 -3.64 4.71
N VAL A 20 -1.64 -4.38 4.71
CA VAL A 20 -0.31 -3.76 4.64
C VAL A 20 -0.07 -3.35 3.20
N ILE A 21 0.25 -2.07 2.97
CA ILE A 21 0.52 -1.49 1.66
C ILE A 21 1.98 -0.97 1.61
N GLY A 22 2.26 -0.02 0.73
CA GLY A 22 3.55 0.68 0.71
C GLY A 22 4.74 -0.23 0.44
N GLY A 23 5.88 0.09 1.06
CA GLY A 23 7.13 -0.65 0.85
C GLY A 23 7.06 -2.12 1.26
N HIS A 24 6.36 -2.43 2.35
CA HIS A 24 6.21 -3.81 2.80
C HIS A 24 5.41 -4.68 1.83
N ALA A 25 4.33 -4.16 1.24
CA ALA A 25 3.58 -4.89 0.23
C ALA A 25 4.38 -5.10 -1.06
N VAL A 26 5.20 -4.11 -1.45
CA VAL A 26 6.12 -4.23 -2.58
C VAL A 26 7.14 -5.36 -2.36
N ASN A 27 7.68 -5.48 -1.14
CA ASN A 27 8.61 -6.54 -0.78
C ASN A 27 8.00 -7.95 -0.91
N VAL A 28 6.70 -8.08 -0.64
CA VAL A 28 5.99 -9.36 -0.81
C VAL A 28 5.94 -9.77 -2.28
N HIS A 29 5.77 -8.82 -3.20
CA HIS A 29 5.69 -9.09 -4.65
C HIS A 29 7.08 -9.10 -5.33
N SER A 30 8.08 -9.61 -4.61
CA SER A 30 9.43 -9.95 -5.11
C SER A 30 10.40 -8.77 -5.39
N TYR A 31 10.16 -7.57 -4.85
CA TYR A 31 11.09 -6.45 -4.96
C TYR A 31 11.52 -5.90 -3.61
N SER A 32 12.80 -6.09 -3.22
CA SER A 32 13.32 -5.61 -1.93
C SER A 32 13.52 -4.09 -1.93
N ARG A 33 12.74 -3.41 -1.09
CA ARG A 33 12.72 -1.96 -0.90
C ARG A 33 12.88 -1.64 0.58
N GLN A 34 13.80 -0.74 0.88
CA GLN A 34 13.88 -0.14 2.21
C GLN A 34 12.65 0.76 2.45
N THR A 35 12.04 0.60 3.61
CA THR A 35 10.91 1.42 4.06
C THR A 35 11.13 1.78 5.52
N TYR A 36 10.71 2.99 5.89
CA TYR A 36 10.99 3.59 7.20
C TYR A 36 9.70 3.88 7.97
N ASP A 37 8.60 3.40 7.44
CA ASP A 37 7.21 3.67 7.78
C ASP A 37 6.39 2.39 7.55
N LEU A 38 5.30 2.29 8.30
CA LEU A 38 4.30 1.23 8.12
C LEU A 38 3.04 1.83 7.51
N ASP A 39 2.91 1.68 6.19
CA ASP A 39 1.71 2.07 5.47
C ASP A 39 0.64 0.98 5.55
N LEU A 40 -0.53 1.34 6.06
CA LEU A 40 -1.69 0.47 6.19
C LEU A 40 -2.88 1.05 5.43
N LEU A 41 -3.73 0.20 4.85
CA LEU A 41 -4.97 0.62 4.21
C LEU A 41 -6.15 0.05 4.98
N ILE A 42 -7.11 0.93 5.30
CA ILE A 42 -8.31 0.59 6.09
C ILE A 42 -9.57 1.21 5.48
N SER A 43 -10.73 0.66 5.83
CA SER A 43 -12.00 1.35 5.55
C SER A 43 -12.08 2.65 6.36
N LYS A 44 -12.43 3.75 5.69
CA LYS A 44 -12.61 5.07 6.32
C LYS A 44 -13.63 5.02 7.45
N ASP A 45 -14.65 4.18 7.32
CA ASP A 45 -15.74 4.05 8.30
C ASP A 45 -15.27 3.44 9.63
N ARG A 46 -14.13 2.74 9.62
CA ARG A 46 -13.52 2.11 10.82
C ARG A 46 -12.30 2.88 11.34
N ALA A 47 -12.07 4.10 10.85
CA ALA A 47 -10.93 4.92 11.23
C ALA A 47 -10.89 5.30 12.72
N PRO A 48 -12.03 5.61 13.40
CA PRO A 48 -12.03 5.84 14.84
C PRO A 48 -11.55 4.62 15.64
N GLU A 49 -11.98 3.42 15.27
CA GLU A 49 -11.60 2.19 15.96
C GLU A 49 -10.13 1.83 15.73
N TRP A 50 -9.62 2.08 14.52
CA TRP A 50 -8.19 1.94 14.22
C TRP A 50 -7.33 2.93 14.99
N THR A 51 -7.79 4.18 15.13
CA THR A 51 -7.12 5.20 15.95
C THR A 51 -7.03 4.71 17.40
N ALA A 52 -8.14 4.22 17.98
CA ALA A 52 -8.15 3.66 19.33
C ALA A 52 -7.29 2.40 19.47
N ALA A 53 -7.17 1.58 18.42
CA ALA A 53 -6.32 0.39 18.40
C ALA A 53 -4.85 0.75 18.47
N VAL A 54 -4.35 1.63 17.58
CA VAL A 54 -2.93 2.00 17.58
C VAL A 54 -2.55 2.85 18.80
N SER A 55 -3.46 3.68 19.32
CA SER A 55 -3.22 4.40 20.57
C SER A 55 -3.07 3.46 21.77
N SER A 56 -3.79 2.33 21.82
CA SER A 56 -3.55 1.31 22.86
C SER A 56 -2.21 0.58 22.73
N LEU A 57 -1.54 0.68 21.57
CA LEU A 57 -0.18 0.19 21.35
C LEU A 57 0.89 1.28 21.64
N GLY A 58 0.49 2.46 22.12
CA GLY A 58 1.38 3.57 22.44
C GLY A 58 1.65 4.55 21.30
N TYR A 59 1.01 4.38 20.14
CA TYR A 59 1.13 5.34 19.04
C TYR A 59 0.36 6.62 19.33
N THR A 60 0.96 7.76 18.99
CA THR A 60 0.33 9.06 19.19
C THR A 60 -0.14 9.63 17.85
N PHE A 61 -1.37 10.12 17.81
CA PHE A 61 -1.90 10.79 16.62
C PHE A 61 -1.05 12.02 16.27
N LEU A 62 -0.60 12.09 15.03
CA LEU A 62 0.24 13.19 14.53
C LEU A 62 -0.58 14.17 13.70
N ASN A 63 -1.28 13.67 12.68
CA ASN A 63 -1.99 14.51 11.73
C ASN A 63 -3.09 13.73 10.99
N ALA A 64 -4.08 14.47 10.48
CA ALA A 64 -5.11 13.95 9.58
C ALA A 64 -5.14 14.75 8.28
N HIS A 65 -5.15 14.01 7.18
CA HIS A 65 -5.44 14.49 5.84
C HIS A 65 -6.73 13.82 5.32
N PRO A 66 -7.37 14.32 4.26
CA PRO A 66 -8.62 13.75 3.74
C PRO A 66 -8.56 12.25 3.44
N THR A 67 -7.37 11.74 3.11
CA THR A 67 -7.11 10.34 2.72
C THR A 67 -6.10 9.63 3.63
N PHE A 68 -5.54 10.29 4.65
CA PHE A 68 -4.53 9.69 5.51
C PHE A 68 -4.69 10.07 6.98
N LEU A 69 -4.41 9.13 7.89
CA LEU A 69 -4.15 9.42 9.30
C LEU A 69 -2.73 8.99 9.63
N GLN A 70 -1.96 9.87 10.27
CA GLN A 70 -0.55 9.65 10.56
C GLN A 70 -0.32 9.57 12.06
N PHE A 71 0.55 8.65 12.47
CA PHE A 71 0.84 8.36 13.87
C PHE A 71 2.34 8.25 14.12
N THR A 72 2.82 8.92 15.17
CA THR A 72 4.19 8.77 15.64
C THR A 72 4.35 7.49 16.44
N ALA A 73 5.51 6.86 16.25
CA ALA A 73 5.86 5.64 16.95
C ALA A 73 6.22 5.91 18.43
N PRO A 74 5.99 4.95 19.34
CA PRO A 74 6.29 5.10 20.77
C PRO A 74 7.79 5.19 21.08
N SER A 75 8.65 4.74 20.15
CA SER A 75 10.11 4.76 20.28
C SER A 75 10.76 5.06 18.93
N PRO A 76 11.96 5.69 18.88
CA PRO A 76 12.69 5.95 17.65
C PRO A 76 13.09 4.69 16.84
N LYS A 77 13.02 3.50 17.46
CA LYS A 77 13.31 2.22 16.80
C LYS A 77 12.09 1.61 16.10
N ASP A 78 10.90 2.12 16.40
CA ASP A 78 9.64 1.64 15.84
C ASP A 78 9.25 2.47 14.62
N TRP A 79 8.54 1.85 13.68
CA TRP A 79 8.05 2.58 12.50
C TRP A 79 6.82 3.41 12.84
N PRO A 80 6.73 4.67 12.35
CA PRO A 80 5.48 5.42 12.34
C PRO A 80 4.43 4.69 11.50
N ILE A 81 3.16 4.92 11.79
CA ILE A 81 2.03 4.30 11.08
C ILE A 81 1.29 5.36 10.29
N ASP A 82 1.11 5.09 8.99
CA ASP A 82 0.26 5.89 8.11
C ASP A 82 -0.93 5.02 7.65
N PHE A 83 -2.15 5.42 8.01
CA PHE A 83 -3.37 4.80 7.51
C PHE A 83 -3.88 5.52 6.28
N MET A 84 -3.82 4.87 5.12
CA MET A 84 -4.57 5.25 3.94
C MET A 84 -6.06 4.89 4.12
N LEU A 85 -6.91 5.92 4.03
CA LEU A 85 -8.36 5.79 4.16
C LEU A 85 -9.01 5.65 2.79
N VAL A 86 -9.81 4.61 2.61
CA VAL A 86 -10.63 4.42 1.41
C VAL A 86 -12.11 4.27 1.76
N ASN A 87 -12.99 4.63 0.83
CA ASN A 87 -14.42 4.38 1.00
C ASN A 87 -14.72 2.87 0.97
N GLN A 88 -15.90 2.49 1.47
CA GLN A 88 -16.31 1.08 1.60
C GLN A 88 -16.32 0.30 0.27
N ARG A 89 -16.65 0.95 -0.85
CA ARG A 89 -16.64 0.30 -2.17
C ARG A 89 -15.22 -0.08 -2.58
N THR A 90 -14.28 0.86 -2.47
CA THR A 90 -12.86 0.61 -2.75
C THR A 90 -12.27 -0.42 -1.79
N TRP A 91 -12.60 -0.31 -0.50
CA TRP A 91 -12.20 -1.29 0.52
C TRP A 91 -12.63 -2.71 0.15
N THR A 92 -13.90 -2.91 -0.18
CA THR A 92 -14.46 -4.23 -0.51
C THR A 92 -13.73 -4.87 -1.69
N GLY A 93 -13.47 -4.10 -2.76
CA GLY A 93 -12.72 -4.59 -3.92
C GLY A 93 -11.29 -5.00 -3.56
N LEU A 94 -10.56 -4.12 -2.86
CA LEU A 94 -9.19 -4.39 -2.43
C LEU A 94 -9.10 -5.62 -1.51
N TRP A 95 -10.02 -5.73 -0.54
CA TRP A 95 -10.04 -6.81 0.43
C TRP A 95 -10.36 -8.17 -0.19
N SER A 96 -11.33 -8.20 -1.11
CA SER A 96 -11.78 -9.45 -1.76
C SER A 96 -10.69 -10.13 -2.60
N GLU A 97 -9.77 -9.34 -3.17
CA GLU A 97 -8.66 -9.84 -3.98
C GLU A 97 -7.32 -9.80 -3.23
N ALA A 98 -7.32 -9.47 -1.93
CA ALA A 98 -6.09 -9.38 -1.14
C ALA A 98 -5.46 -10.76 -0.91
N VAL A 99 -4.15 -10.82 -1.08
CA VAL A 99 -3.35 -12.05 -0.91
C VAL A 99 -2.76 -12.12 0.48
N GLU A 100 -2.61 -13.33 1.00
CA GLU A 100 -1.97 -13.57 2.30
C GLU A 100 -0.45 -13.59 2.16
N ALA A 101 0.24 -13.01 3.14
CA ALA A 101 1.69 -12.93 3.20
C ALA A 101 2.21 -13.08 4.63
N GLY A 102 3.35 -13.76 4.77
CA GLY A 102 4.06 -13.85 6.05
C GLY A 102 4.86 -12.58 6.33
N LEU A 103 4.41 -11.75 7.28
CA LEU A 103 5.08 -10.52 7.69
C LEU A 103 5.30 -10.51 9.21
N GLY A 104 6.54 -10.30 9.65
CA GLY A 104 6.86 -10.22 11.08
C GLY A 104 6.47 -11.48 11.89
N GLY A 105 6.45 -12.65 11.26
CA GLY A 105 6.08 -13.93 11.89
C GLY A 105 4.58 -14.21 11.96
N VAL A 106 3.73 -13.39 11.34
CA VAL A 106 2.28 -13.60 11.26
C VAL A 106 1.79 -13.57 9.81
N THR A 107 0.64 -14.19 9.55
CA THR A 107 -0.03 -14.14 8.25
C THR A 107 -0.93 -12.91 8.21
N ILE A 108 -0.68 -11.99 7.28
CA ILE A 108 -1.42 -10.74 7.08
C ILE A 108 -1.77 -10.58 5.61
N LYS A 109 -2.87 -9.88 5.31
CA LYS A 109 -3.25 -9.57 3.93
C LYS A 109 -2.52 -8.34 3.38
N VAL A 110 -2.09 -8.45 2.13
CA VAL A 110 -1.58 -7.33 1.30
C VAL A 110 -2.41 -7.22 0.02
N PRO A 111 -2.45 -6.06 -0.66
CA PRO A 111 -3.11 -5.97 -1.96
C PRO A 111 -2.54 -6.97 -2.95
N SER A 112 -3.38 -7.47 -3.86
CA SER A 112 -2.90 -8.19 -5.05
C SER A 112 -1.93 -7.31 -5.85
N LEU A 113 -1.06 -7.93 -6.64
CA LEU A 113 -0.11 -7.23 -7.51
C LEU A 113 -0.81 -6.15 -8.36
N ARG A 114 -1.94 -6.52 -8.98
CA ARG A 114 -2.77 -5.62 -9.79
C ARG A 114 -3.23 -4.39 -9.01
N HIS A 115 -3.72 -4.59 -7.78
CA HIS A 115 -4.17 -3.49 -6.93
C HIS A 115 -3.00 -2.66 -6.40
N LEU A 116 -1.85 -3.27 -6.13
CA LEU A 116 -0.65 -2.54 -5.72
C LEU A 116 -0.14 -1.62 -6.85
N ILE A 117 -0.11 -2.12 -8.09
CA ILE A 117 0.21 -1.32 -9.28
C ILE A 117 -0.83 -0.19 -9.44
N ALA A 118 -2.12 -0.47 -9.29
CA ALA A 118 -3.19 0.54 -9.36
C ALA A 118 -2.99 1.68 -8.34
N LEU A 119 -2.63 1.34 -7.10
CA LEU A 119 -2.36 2.33 -6.05
C LEU A 119 -1.18 3.24 -6.42
N LYS A 120 -0.09 2.66 -6.96
CA LYS A 120 1.07 3.44 -7.40
C LYS A 120 0.77 4.34 -8.59
N LEU A 121 0.04 3.83 -9.58
CA LEU A 121 -0.43 4.62 -10.72
C LEU A 121 -1.29 5.82 -10.28
N HIS A 122 -2.17 5.61 -9.30
CA HIS A 122 -2.99 6.67 -8.73
C HIS A 122 -2.16 7.78 -8.06
N VAL A 123 -1.10 7.41 -7.33
CA VAL A 123 -0.16 8.38 -6.74
C VAL A 123 0.63 9.11 -7.81
N LEU A 124 1.15 8.40 -8.83
CA LEU A 124 1.88 8.99 -9.95
C LEU A 124 1.03 10.02 -10.72
N LYS A 125 -0.27 9.74 -10.91
CA LYS A 125 -1.22 10.64 -11.55
C LYS A 125 -1.32 12.00 -10.84
N GLN A 126 -1.14 12.04 -9.53
CA GLN A 126 -1.21 13.27 -8.73
C GLN A 126 0.04 14.15 -8.90
N GLY A 127 1.11 13.66 -9.53
CA GLY A 127 2.28 14.46 -9.89
C GLY A 127 3.14 14.93 -8.70
N LEU A 128 3.08 14.22 -7.57
CA LEU A 128 3.86 14.56 -6.38
C LEU A 128 5.36 14.38 -6.63
N ARG A 129 6.10 15.48 -6.88
CA ARG A 129 7.51 15.46 -7.34
C ARG A 129 8.44 14.55 -6.53
N HIS A 130 8.26 14.48 -5.20
CA HIS A 130 9.09 13.65 -4.31
C HIS A 130 8.77 12.14 -4.37
N ARG A 131 7.64 11.75 -4.97
CA ARG A 131 7.17 10.36 -5.12
C ARG A 131 7.38 9.81 -6.53
N VAL A 132 7.37 10.66 -7.56
CA VAL A 132 7.39 10.24 -8.98
C VAL A 132 8.50 9.23 -9.29
N LEU A 133 9.76 9.52 -8.96
CA LEU A 133 10.87 8.62 -9.26
C LEU A 133 10.75 7.27 -8.54
N LYS A 134 10.34 7.31 -7.26
CA LYS A 134 10.24 6.12 -6.41
C LYS A 134 9.09 5.21 -6.85
N ASP A 135 7.91 5.78 -7.07
CA ASP A 135 6.73 5.01 -7.45
C ASP A 135 6.79 4.52 -8.90
N LEU A 136 7.44 5.26 -9.82
CA LEU A 136 7.67 4.76 -11.17
C LEU A 136 8.61 3.56 -11.17
N ASN A 137 9.73 3.65 -10.42
CA ASN A 137 10.64 2.52 -10.25
C ASN A 137 9.93 1.31 -9.63
N ASP A 138 9.15 1.52 -8.56
CA ASP A 138 8.37 0.45 -7.95
C ASP A 138 7.41 -0.21 -8.97
N VAL A 139 6.74 0.55 -9.85
CA VAL A 139 5.86 -0.02 -10.89
C VAL A 139 6.65 -0.81 -11.92
N VAL A 140 7.76 -0.28 -12.43
CA VAL A 140 8.62 -0.96 -13.41
C VAL A 140 9.12 -2.30 -12.84
N GLN A 141 9.68 -2.27 -11.64
CA GLN A 141 10.20 -3.47 -10.96
C GLN A 141 9.11 -4.50 -10.69
N LEU A 142 7.92 -4.07 -10.25
CA LEU A 142 6.79 -4.96 -10.04
C LEU A 142 6.35 -5.64 -11.34
N VAL A 143 6.31 -4.91 -12.45
CA VAL A 143 5.94 -5.44 -13.77
C VAL A 143 6.98 -6.44 -14.27
N GLU A 144 8.27 -6.09 -14.22
CA GLU A 144 9.35 -6.95 -14.71
C GLU A 144 9.48 -8.24 -13.89
N LEU A 145 9.55 -8.14 -12.56
CA LEU A 145 9.77 -9.29 -11.68
C LEU A 145 8.57 -10.26 -11.69
N ASN A 146 7.36 -9.75 -11.92
CA ASN A 146 6.16 -10.57 -12.02
C ASN A 146 5.77 -10.90 -13.47
N ARG A 147 6.60 -10.52 -14.46
CA ARG A 147 6.38 -10.78 -15.89
C ARG A 147 5.00 -10.36 -16.39
N VAL A 148 4.54 -9.19 -15.93
CA VAL A 148 3.27 -8.62 -16.38
C VAL A 148 3.44 -8.18 -17.83
N ASP A 149 2.55 -8.64 -18.70
CA ASP A 149 2.53 -8.23 -20.11
C ASP A 149 2.02 -6.79 -20.23
N VAL A 150 2.94 -5.86 -20.50
CA VAL A 150 2.63 -4.44 -20.66
C VAL A 150 1.88 -4.13 -21.94
N ARG A 151 1.88 -5.03 -22.93
CA ARG A 151 1.15 -4.89 -24.19
C ARG A 151 -0.27 -5.43 -24.10
N ALA A 152 -0.59 -6.18 -23.04
CA ALA A 152 -1.94 -6.67 -22.80
C ALA A 152 -2.92 -5.50 -22.56
N ASP A 153 -4.11 -5.61 -23.16
CA ASP A 153 -5.16 -4.60 -23.02
C ASP A 153 -5.55 -4.34 -21.56
N GLU A 154 -5.45 -5.36 -20.69
CA GLU A 154 -5.74 -5.22 -19.27
C GLU A 154 -4.80 -4.27 -18.55
N PHE A 155 -3.50 -4.32 -18.87
CA PHE A 155 -2.51 -3.44 -18.27
C PHE A 155 -2.70 -2.00 -18.75
N ARG A 156 -2.92 -1.83 -20.06
CA ARG A 156 -3.26 -0.53 -20.64
C ARG A 156 -4.51 0.08 -19.98
N ARG A 157 -5.60 -0.69 -19.86
CA ARG A 157 -6.83 -0.23 -19.18
C ARG A 157 -6.58 0.13 -17.71
N LEU A 158 -5.70 -0.59 -17.02
CA LEU A 158 -5.31 -0.28 -15.65
C LEU A 158 -4.62 1.09 -15.56
N CYS A 159 -3.64 1.33 -16.45
CA CYS A 159 -2.93 2.60 -16.54
C CYS A 159 -3.84 3.76 -16.91
N GLU A 160 -4.76 3.58 -17.88
CA GLU A 160 -5.71 4.64 -18.27
C GLU A 160 -6.67 4.99 -17.12
N ARG A 161 -7.13 3.97 -16.37
CA ARG A 161 -8.06 4.17 -15.25
C ARG A 161 -7.42 4.85 -14.05
N TYR A 162 -6.26 4.36 -13.61
CA TYR A 162 -5.64 4.81 -12.36
C TYR A 162 -4.51 5.82 -12.56
N GLY A 163 -3.86 5.81 -13.72
CA GLY A 163 -2.84 6.75 -14.16
C GLY A 163 -3.35 7.67 -15.28
N ASN A 164 -2.61 7.68 -16.39
CA ASN A 164 -2.94 8.33 -17.66
C ASN A 164 -2.14 7.69 -18.81
N LEU A 165 -2.45 8.06 -20.06
CA LEU A 165 -1.79 7.50 -21.25
C LEU A 165 -0.27 7.75 -21.26
N LYS A 166 0.16 8.95 -20.84
CA LYS A 166 1.59 9.27 -20.77
C LYS A 166 2.34 8.34 -19.82
N LEU A 167 1.78 8.06 -18.64
CA LEU A 167 2.37 7.13 -17.67
C LEU A 167 2.47 5.71 -18.23
N TYR A 168 1.46 5.27 -18.99
CA TYR A 168 1.54 3.98 -19.69
C TYR A 168 2.71 3.95 -20.68
N GLU A 169 2.84 4.97 -21.52
CA GLU A 169 3.94 5.08 -22.50
C GLU A 169 5.32 5.14 -21.81
N ASP A 170 5.43 5.88 -20.70
CA ASP A 170 6.66 5.99 -19.91
C ASP A 170 7.05 4.64 -19.30
N ILE A 171 6.08 3.86 -18.78
CA ILE A 171 6.33 2.51 -18.23
C ILE A 171 6.75 1.54 -19.35
N VAL A 172 6.05 1.53 -20.48
CA VAL A 172 6.40 0.66 -21.62
C VAL A 172 7.81 0.97 -22.12
N ARG A 173 8.17 2.24 -22.26
CA ARG A 173 9.51 2.65 -22.68
C ARG A 173 10.60 2.26 -21.68
N ALA A 174 10.30 2.29 -20.38
CA ALA A 174 11.25 1.92 -19.34
C ALA A 174 11.58 0.41 -19.34
N ILE A 175 10.60 -0.43 -19.70
CA ILE A 175 10.72 -1.89 -19.67
C ILE A 175 11.22 -2.46 -21.00
N GLU A 176 10.81 -1.85 -22.11
CA GLU A 176 11.25 -2.20 -23.45
C GLU A 176 12.04 -1.02 -24.05
N PRO A 177 13.24 -0.71 -23.52
CA PRO A 177 14.14 0.24 -24.19
C PRO A 177 14.59 -0.43 -25.48
N GLY A 178 14.08 0.06 -26.61
CA GLY A 178 14.39 -0.45 -27.95
C GLY A 178 15.88 -0.48 -28.27
#